data_AF-A0A956B601-F1
#
_entry.id   AF-A0A956B601-F1
#
_cell.length_a   1.000
_cell.length_b   1.000
_cell.length_c   1.000
_cell.angle_alpha   90.00
_cell.angle_beta   90.00
_cell.angle_gamma   90.00
#
_symmetry.space_group_name_H-M   'P 1'
#
loop_
_entity.id
_entity.type
_entity.pdbx_description
1 polymer ?
#
loop_
_entity_poly.entity_id
_entity_poly.type
_entity_poly.pdbx_seq_one_letter_code
_entity_poly.pdbx_strand_id
1 'polypeptide(L)'
;MLQSLKAAAYQLPGVKDLVERHRAVVRERDALRRELAQARLRVGGYRPKPEPPPLTAAEREVVDAFHRLYYARWEAGVDTISIGWFGHRTLKCPLDLWTYQELVVERRPDLIIETGTRFGGSAYYLASICQLLGHGRVVTVDIDDSVRRPAHPLITFISGSSTAPDVVARVKAEAASAQRVFVILDSDHRRAHVA
;
A
#
# COMPACT_ATOMS: atom_id res chain seq x y z
N MET A 1 -16.41 39.57 -31.03
CA MET A 1 -15.76 39.15 -32.29
C MET A 1 -15.41 37.66 -32.32
N LEU A 2 -14.67 37.10 -31.34
CA LEU A 2 -14.31 35.67 -31.36
C LEU A 2 -15.49 34.68 -31.26
N GLN A 3 -16.50 34.98 -30.44
CA GLN A 3 -17.68 34.10 -30.29
C GLN A 3 -18.56 34.08 -31.56
N SER A 4 -18.71 35.21 -32.25
CA SER A 4 -19.48 35.28 -33.50
C SER A 4 -18.76 34.56 -34.65
N LEU A 5 -17.42 34.62 -34.70
CA LEU A 5 -16.61 33.85 -35.65
C LEU A 5 -16.68 32.34 -35.41
N LYS A 6 -16.67 31.88 -34.14
CA LYS A 6 -16.86 30.46 -33.80
C LYS A 6 -18.26 29.94 -34.18
N ALA A 7 -19.29 30.75 -33.96
CA ALA A 7 -20.65 30.41 -34.34
C ALA A 7 -20.81 30.29 -35.87
N ALA A 8 -20.21 31.22 -36.63
CA ALA A 8 -20.20 31.17 -38.10
C ALA A 8 -19.41 29.98 -38.65
N ALA A 9 -18.24 29.66 -38.09
CA ALA A 9 -17.44 28.51 -38.49
C ALA A 9 -18.15 27.17 -38.23
N TYR A 10 -18.98 27.09 -37.18
CA TYR A 10 -19.79 25.90 -36.87
C TYR A 10 -20.90 25.63 -37.90
N GLN A 11 -21.34 26.65 -38.63
CA GLN A 11 -22.36 26.54 -39.69
C GLN A 11 -21.76 26.12 -41.04
N LEU A 12 -20.43 26.03 -41.16
CA LEU A 12 -19.79 25.55 -42.38
C LEU A 12 -20.10 24.06 -42.62
N PRO A 13 -20.33 23.64 -43.89
CA PRO A 13 -20.61 22.25 -44.22
C PRO A 13 -19.52 21.31 -43.66
N GLY A 14 -19.93 20.26 -42.96
CA GLY A 14 -19.02 19.26 -42.37
C GLY A 14 -18.35 19.64 -41.04
N VAL A 15 -18.32 20.93 -40.65
CA VAL A 15 -17.69 21.35 -39.38
C VAL A 15 -18.54 20.93 -38.18
N LYS A 16 -19.86 21.07 -38.26
CA LYS A 16 -20.77 20.59 -37.20
C LYS A 16 -20.59 19.10 -36.92
N ASP A 17 -20.58 18.30 -37.99
CA ASP A 17 -20.42 16.85 -37.91
C ASP A 17 -19.03 16.45 -37.37
N LEU A 18 -17.96 17.16 -37.78
CA LEU A 18 -16.62 16.97 -37.22
C LEU A 18 -16.57 17.27 -35.71
N VAL A 19 -17.22 18.34 -35.26
CA VAL A 19 -17.26 18.69 -33.83
C VAL A 19 -18.11 17.70 -33.03
N GLU A 20 -19.23 17.22 -33.59
CA GLU A 20 -20.07 16.20 -32.96
C GLU A 20 -19.32 14.86 -32.82
N ARG A 21 -18.58 14.44 -33.86
CA ARG A 21 -17.67 13.28 -33.80
C ARG A 21 -16.57 13.45 -32.76
N HIS A 22 -15.91 14.60 -32.70
CA HIS A 22 -14.89 14.88 -31.69
C HIS A 22 -15.47 14.80 -30.26
N ARG A 23 -16.65 15.37 -30.01
CA ARG A 23 -17.33 15.28 -28.71
C ARG A 23 -17.69 13.84 -28.35
N ALA A 24 -18.10 13.02 -29.32
CA ALA A 24 -18.38 11.61 -29.10
C ALA A 24 -17.12 10.86 -28.65
N VAL A 25 -15.99 11.04 -29.35
CA VAL A 25 -14.69 10.46 -28.98
C VAL A 25 -14.25 10.87 -27.58
N VAL A 26 -14.42 12.15 -27.22
CA VAL A 26 -14.08 12.64 -25.87
C VAL A 26 -14.95 11.95 -24.80
N ARG A 27 -16.27 11.82 -25.03
CA ARG A 27 -17.17 11.14 -24.09
C ARG A 27 -16.83 9.66 -23.92
N GLU A 28 -16.51 8.98 -25.02
CA GLU A 28 -16.11 7.58 -25.02
C GLU A 28 -14.79 7.38 -24.28
N ARG A 29 -13.77 8.20 -24.55
CA ARG A 29 -12.51 8.22 -23.80
C ARG A 29 -12.73 8.41 -22.31
N ASP A 30 -13.60 9.35 -21.93
CA ASP A 30 -13.86 9.64 -20.52
C ASP A 30 -14.67 8.52 -19.85
N ALA A 31 -15.54 7.82 -20.59
CA ALA A 31 -16.22 6.62 -20.12
C ALA A 31 -15.24 5.46 -19.91
N LEU A 32 -14.37 5.17 -20.89
CA LEU A 32 -13.31 4.16 -20.78
C LEU A 32 -12.36 4.45 -19.63
N ARG A 33 -12.02 5.72 -19.37
CA ARG A 33 -11.21 6.11 -18.21
C ARG A 33 -11.92 5.80 -16.88
N ARG A 34 -13.23 6.03 -16.78
CA ARG A 34 -14.01 5.67 -15.59
C ARG A 34 -14.11 4.16 -15.41
N GLU A 35 -14.32 3.44 -16.51
CA GLU A 35 -14.36 1.97 -16.51
C GLU A 35 -13.01 1.38 -16.09
N LEU A 36 -11.90 1.83 -16.68
CA LEU A 36 -10.55 1.45 -16.29
C LEU A 36 -10.23 1.81 -14.83
N ALA A 37 -10.71 2.95 -14.33
CA ALA A 37 -10.54 3.34 -12.94
C ALA A 37 -11.33 2.45 -11.96
N GLN A 38 -12.39 1.78 -12.43
CA GLN A 38 -13.21 0.84 -11.67
C GLN A 38 -12.84 -0.62 -11.93
N ALA A 39 -12.10 -0.89 -13.00
CA ALA A 39 -11.65 -2.22 -13.39
C ALA A 39 -10.73 -2.78 -12.30
N ARG A 40 -11.23 -3.80 -11.60
CA ARG A 40 -10.46 -4.52 -10.58
C ARG A 40 -9.49 -5.46 -11.26
N LEU A 41 -8.31 -5.63 -10.66
CA LEU A 41 -7.38 -6.66 -11.10
C LEU A 41 -8.02 -8.04 -10.94
N ARG A 42 -7.87 -8.88 -11.97
CA ARG A 42 -8.23 -10.29 -11.89
C ARG A 42 -7.17 -11.04 -11.09
N VAL A 43 -7.53 -11.49 -9.90
CA VAL A 43 -6.67 -12.32 -9.06
C VAL A 43 -6.51 -13.71 -9.67
N GLY A 44 -5.27 -14.20 -9.77
CA GLY A 44 -4.95 -15.53 -10.27
C GLY A 44 -5.27 -16.67 -9.28
N GLY A 45 -5.27 -17.90 -9.79
CA GLY A 45 -5.55 -19.11 -9.00
C GLY A 45 -4.33 -19.72 -8.28
N TYR A 46 -3.13 -19.21 -8.52
CA TYR A 46 -1.91 -19.73 -7.87
C TYR A 46 -1.95 -19.50 -6.36
N ARG A 47 -1.51 -20.52 -5.60
CA ARG A 47 -1.32 -20.44 -4.15
C ARG A 47 0.07 -21.00 -3.83
N PRO A 48 0.90 -20.30 -3.05
CA PRO A 48 2.20 -20.81 -2.61
C PRO A 48 2.04 -22.15 -1.90
N LYS A 49 3.03 -23.04 -2.04
CA LYS A 49 3.04 -24.31 -1.31
C LYS A 49 3.30 -24.04 0.18
N PRO A 50 2.64 -24.77 1.10
CA PRO A 50 2.60 -24.42 2.51
C PRO A 50 3.97 -24.41 3.20
N GLU A 51 4.96 -25.19 2.75
CA GLU A 51 6.33 -25.11 3.30
C GLU A 51 7.37 -25.77 2.37
N PRO A 52 8.54 -25.14 2.14
CA PRO A 52 9.70 -25.81 1.56
C PRO A 52 10.30 -26.82 2.56
N PRO A 53 11.15 -27.76 2.11
CA PRO A 53 11.87 -28.66 3.01
C PRO A 53 12.64 -27.90 4.10
N PRO A 54 12.82 -28.48 5.30
CA PRO A 54 13.62 -27.86 6.36
C PRO A 54 15.03 -27.56 5.87
N LEU A 55 15.52 -26.37 6.23
CA LEU A 55 16.91 -25.98 5.94
C LEU A 55 17.91 -26.88 6.69
N THR A 56 19.10 -27.04 6.13
CA THR A 56 20.28 -27.55 6.85
C THR A 56 20.83 -26.50 7.81
N ALA A 57 21.80 -26.88 8.65
CA ALA A 57 22.46 -25.93 9.55
C ALA A 57 23.20 -24.82 8.79
N ALA A 58 23.95 -25.20 7.74
CA ALA A 58 24.68 -24.25 6.91
C ALA A 58 23.74 -23.27 6.17
N GLU A 59 22.62 -23.76 5.65
CA GLU A 59 21.63 -22.88 4.99
C GLU A 59 20.98 -21.90 5.99
N ARG A 60 20.68 -22.33 7.22
CA ARG A 60 20.22 -21.44 8.29
C ARG A 60 21.25 -20.35 8.61
N GLU A 61 22.54 -20.71 8.69
CA GLU A 61 23.60 -19.72 8.95
C GLU A 61 23.66 -18.64 7.87
N VAL A 62 23.46 -19.01 6.59
CA VAL A 62 23.39 -18.04 5.48
C VAL A 62 22.16 -17.13 5.63
N VAL A 63 21.00 -17.69 5.94
CA VAL A 63 19.77 -16.91 6.15
C VAL A 63 19.94 -15.92 7.31
N ASP A 64 20.52 -16.37 8.43
CA ASP A 64 20.74 -15.52 9.59
C ASP A 64 21.79 -14.44 9.32
N ALA A 65 22.85 -14.77 8.58
CA ALA A 65 23.86 -13.80 8.17
C ALA A 65 23.27 -12.71 7.28
N PHE A 66 22.41 -13.09 6.33
CA PHE A 66 21.68 -12.13 5.49
C PHE A 66 20.77 -11.23 6.33
N HIS A 67 19.93 -11.79 7.21
CA HIS A 67 19.02 -10.99 8.05
C HIS A 67 19.79 -10.00 8.93
N ARG A 68 20.87 -10.45 9.58
CA ARG A 68 21.73 -9.56 10.37
C ARG A 68 22.33 -8.45 9.52
N LEU A 69 22.89 -8.79 8.36
CA LEU A 69 23.46 -7.79 7.46
C LEU A 69 22.42 -6.78 7.00
N TYR A 70 21.20 -7.24 6.69
CA TYR A 70 20.11 -6.40 6.22
C TYR A 70 19.74 -5.31 7.23
N TYR A 71 19.55 -5.68 8.50
CA TYR A 71 19.07 -4.75 9.53
C TYR A 71 20.18 -4.03 10.31
N ALA A 72 21.33 -4.67 10.58
CA ALA A 72 22.37 -4.09 11.45
C ALA A 72 23.00 -2.81 10.88
N ARG A 73 23.13 -2.70 9.54
CA ARG A 73 23.68 -1.46 8.96
C ARG A 73 22.70 -0.31 9.08
N TRP A 74 21.40 -0.59 8.94
CA TRP A 74 20.36 0.42 9.12
C TRP A 74 20.39 0.98 10.55
N GLU A 75 20.57 0.12 11.55
CA GLU A 75 20.78 0.55 12.95
C GLU A 75 22.04 1.41 13.10
N ALA A 76 23.09 1.13 12.33
CA ALA A 76 24.30 1.94 12.23
C ALA A 76 24.15 3.21 11.37
N GLY A 77 22.92 3.53 10.91
CA GLY A 77 22.61 4.74 10.14
C GLY A 77 22.94 4.67 8.65
N VAL A 78 23.25 3.48 8.12
CA VAL A 78 23.59 3.28 6.71
C VAL A 78 22.72 2.17 6.11
N ASP A 79 22.02 2.46 5.02
CA ASP A 79 21.16 1.45 4.39
C ASP A 79 21.99 0.31 3.78
N THR A 80 21.65 -0.95 4.10
CA THR A 80 22.15 -2.11 3.34
C THR A 80 21.57 -2.12 1.94
N ILE A 81 20.28 -1.80 1.82
CA ILE A 81 19.58 -1.58 0.56
C ILE A 81 18.63 -0.39 0.75
N SER A 82 18.70 0.59 -0.15
CA SER A 82 17.74 1.71 -0.20
C SER A 82 16.63 1.36 -1.17
N ILE A 83 15.41 1.16 -0.66
CA ILE A 83 14.23 0.82 -1.46
C ILE A 83 13.05 1.74 -1.16
N GLY A 84 12.12 1.78 -2.12
CA GLY A 84 10.87 2.51 -1.98
C GLY A 84 9.77 1.90 -2.82
N TRP A 85 8.53 2.23 -2.48
CA TRP A 85 7.34 1.88 -3.23
C TRP A 85 6.70 3.13 -3.78
N PHE A 86 6.59 3.24 -5.12
CA PHE A 86 6.17 4.47 -5.82
C PHE A 86 6.90 5.75 -5.35
N GLY A 87 8.20 5.64 -5.04
CA GLY A 87 9.00 6.76 -4.55
C GLY A 87 8.86 7.05 -3.06
N HIS A 88 8.09 6.27 -2.31
CA HIS A 88 7.99 6.36 -0.85
C HIS A 88 8.94 5.37 -0.18
N ARG A 89 9.91 5.86 0.59
CA ARG A 89 10.92 5.05 1.26
C ARG A 89 10.28 4.00 2.17
N THR A 90 10.76 2.76 2.09
CA THR A 90 10.38 1.65 2.97
C THR A 90 11.63 0.95 3.50
N LEU A 91 11.53 0.38 4.70
CA LEU A 91 12.63 -0.34 5.36
C LEU A 91 12.45 -1.86 5.35
N LYS A 92 11.27 -2.34 4.97
CA LYS A 92 10.95 -3.77 4.97
C LYS A 92 11.75 -4.50 3.89
N CYS A 93 12.24 -5.70 4.18
CA CYS A 93 12.88 -6.52 3.16
C CYS A 93 11.94 -6.71 1.96
N PRO A 94 12.42 -6.63 0.70
CA PRO A 94 11.57 -6.84 -0.48
C PRO A 94 10.86 -8.21 -0.47
N LEU A 95 11.48 -9.23 0.12
CA LEU A 95 10.88 -10.56 0.26
C LEU A 95 9.69 -10.52 1.23
N ASP A 96 9.79 -9.77 2.34
CA ASP A 96 8.67 -9.59 3.28
C ASP A 96 7.50 -8.90 2.61
N LEU A 97 7.77 -7.83 1.84
CA LEU A 97 6.74 -7.13 1.07
C LEU A 97 6.05 -8.09 0.10
N TRP A 98 6.81 -8.92 -0.61
CA TRP A 98 6.25 -9.93 -1.52
C TRP A 98 5.36 -10.93 -0.79
N THR A 99 5.79 -11.45 0.37
CA THR A 99 4.97 -12.33 1.19
C THR A 99 3.70 -11.63 1.69
N TYR A 100 3.80 -10.36 2.09
CA TYR A 100 2.62 -9.60 2.52
C TYR A 100 1.57 -9.47 1.42
N GLN A 101 1.94 -9.20 0.17
CA GLN A 101 0.92 -9.17 -0.89
C GLN A 101 0.28 -10.53 -1.13
N GLU A 102 1.03 -11.65 -1.07
CA GLU A 102 0.44 -12.98 -1.21
C GLU A 102 -0.58 -13.24 -0.09
N LEU A 103 -0.23 -12.92 1.16
CA LEU A 103 -1.12 -13.05 2.31
C LEU A 103 -2.35 -12.15 2.20
N VAL A 104 -2.20 -10.90 1.78
CA VAL A 104 -3.33 -9.98 1.61
C VAL A 104 -4.26 -10.45 0.48
N VAL A 105 -3.71 -10.94 -0.62
CA VAL A 105 -4.48 -11.50 -1.75
C VAL A 105 -5.23 -12.76 -1.33
N GLU A 106 -4.57 -13.67 -0.62
CA GLU A 106 -5.14 -14.95 -0.20
C GLU A 106 -6.18 -14.78 0.91
N ARG A 107 -5.84 -14.04 1.97
CA ARG A 107 -6.65 -13.92 3.19
C ARG A 107 -7.69 -12.82 3.12
N ARG A 108 -7.47 -11.82 2.25
CA ARG A 108 -8.34 -10.66 2.04
C ARG A 108 -8.76 -9.98 3.35
N PRO A 109 -7.82 -9.52 4.20
CA PRO A 109 -8.17 -8.86 5.44
C PRO A 109 -9.03 -7.61 5.20
N ASP A 110 -9.95 -7.34 6.12
CA ASP A 110 -10.75 -6.12 6.11
C ASP A 110 -9.95 -4.95 6.69
N LEU A 111 -9.05 -5.25 7.63
CA LEU A 111 -8.14 -4.33 8.28
C LEU A 111 -6.73 -4.94 8.37
N ILE A 112 -5.73 -4.14 8.00
CA ILE A 112 -4.32 -4.43 8.27
C ILE A 112 -3.86 -3.45 9.34
N ILE A 113 -3.27 -3.96 10.43
CA ILE A 113 -2.69 -3.17 11.51
C ILE A 113 -1.18 -3.31 11.41
N GLU A 114 -0.47 -2.21 11.21
CA GLU A 114 0.99 -2.15 11.26
C GLU A 114 1.40 -1.34 12.49
N THR A 115 2.44 -1.77 13.18
CA THR A 115 3.06 -0.99 14.25
C THR A 115 4.51 -0.75 13.84
N GLY A 116 5.01 0.49 13.94
CA GLY A 116 6.26 0.94 13.31
C GLY A 116 6.00 1.51 11.91
N THR A 117 5.49 2.73 11.82
CA THR A 117 5.23 3.41 10.55
C THR A 117 6.50 3.96 9.90
N ARG A 118 7.38 4.57 10.71
CA ARG A 118 8.57 5.32 10.28
C ARG A 118 8.28 6.27 9.09
N PHE A 119 8.80 5.95 7.91
CA PHE A 119 8.63 6.74 6.67
C PHE A 119 7.27 6.54 5.99
N GLY A 120 6.52 5.50 6.37
CA GLY A 120 5.18 5.18 5.86
C GLY A 120 5.12 4.50 4.49
N GLY A 121 6.26 4.17 3.87
CA GLY A 121 6.27 3.49 2.57
C GLY A 121 5.69 2.08 2.61
N SER A 122 5.83 1.34 3.71
CA SER A 122 5.20 0.03 3.89
C SER A 122 3.68 0.12 4.07
N ALA A 123 3.20 1.10 4.85
CA ALA A 123 1.77 1.38 4.94
C ALA A 123 1.19 1.74 3.56
N TYR A 124 1.90 2.56 2.78
CA TYR A 124 1.50 2.91 1.40
C TYR A 124 1.52 1.69 0.47
N TYR A 125 2.49 0.80 0.60
CA TYR A 125 2.51 -0.49 -0.08
C TYR A 125 1.25 -1.30 0.19
N LEU A 126 0.96 -1.58 1.46
CA LEU A 126 -0.21 -2.38 1.86
C LEU A 126 -1.52 -1.74 1.40
N ALA A 127 -1.65 -0.43 1.52
CA ALA A 127 -2.82 0.32 1.09
C ALA A 127 -3.01 0.28 -0.44
N SER A 128 -1.91 0.31 -1.22
CA SER A 128 -1.97 0.17 -2.67
C SER A 128 -2.45 -1.22 -3.10
N ILE A 129 -2.04 -2.29 -2.41
CA ILE A 129 -2.55 -3.65 -2.65
C ILE A 129 -4.05 -3.73 -2.31
N CYS A 130 -4.47 -3.14 -1.18
CA CYS A 130 -5.89 -3.06 -0.81
C CYS A 130 -6.71 -2.31 -1.88
N GLN A 131 -6.19 -1.19 -2.40
CA GLN A 131 -6.81 -0.44 -3.48
C GLN A 131 -6.96 -1.27 -4.75
N LEU A 132 -5.90 -1.97 -5.17
CA LEU A 132 -5.92 -2.84 -6.35
C LEU A 132 -6.95 -3.98 -6.22
N LEU A 133 -7.13 -4.48 -5.01
CA LEU A 133 -8.12 -5.51 -4.68
C LEU A 133 -9.54 -4.95 -4.49
N GLY A 134 -9.68 -3.62 -4.38
CA GLY A 134 -10.92 -2.94 -4.02
C GLY A 134 -11.47 -3.34 -2.65
N HIS A 135 -10.60 -3.72 -1.71
CA HIS A 135 -10.95 -4.24 -0.40
C HIS A 135 -9.82 -4.06 0.61
N GLY A 136 -10.19 -3.77 1.86
CA GLY A 136 -9.24 -3.62 2.97
C GLY A 136 -8.78 -2.18 3.17
N ARG A 137 -8.22 -1.92 4.35
CA ARG A 137 -7.62 -0.65 4.75
C ARG A 137 -6.49 -0.89 5.74
N VAL A 138 -5.66 0.12 5.95
CA VAL A 138 -4.47 0.06 6.81
C VAL A 138 -4.61 1.04 7.97
N VAL A 139 -4.33 0.56 9.18
CA VAL A 139 -4.03 1.40 10.35
C VAL A 139 -2.55 1.20 10.66
N THR A 140 -1.79 2.28 10.79
CA THR A 140 -0.38 2.21 11.16
C THR A 140 -0.10 3.08 12.38
N VAL A 141 0.66 2.53 13.32
CA VAL A 141 0.92 3.12 14.65
C VAL A 141 2.40 3.41 14.81
N ASP A 142 2.75 4.59 15.32
CA ASP A 142 4.14 4.91 15.65
C ASP A 142 4.19 6.02 16.70
N ILE A 143 5.25 6.02 17.52
CA ILE A 143 5.49 7.07 18.51
C ILE A 143 6.06 8.35 17.88
N ASP A 144 6.80 8.22 16.78
CA ASP A 144 7.46 9.32 16.09
C ASP A 144 6.66 9.79 14.87
N ASP A 145 5.93 10.89 14.99
CA ASP A 145 5.19 11.52 13.89
C ASP A 145 5.90 12.73 13.25
N SER A 146 7.18 12.93 13.58
CA SER A 146 7.97 14.05 13.02
C SER A 146 8.26 13.90 11.52
N VAL A 147 8.25 12.65 11.03
CA VAL A 147 8.52 12.33 9.62
C VAL A 147 7.26 12.50 8.79
N ARG A 148 7.35 13.28 7.70
CA ARG A 148 6.26 13.41 6.73
C ARG A 148 6.03 12.08 6.01
N ARG A 149 4.85 11.50 6.20
CA ARG A 149 4.42 10.21 5.61
C ARG A 149 3.57 10.43 4.35
N PRO A 150 3.56 9.47 3.41
CA PRO A 150 2.69 9.53 2.24
C PRO A 150 1.22 9.40 2.64
N ALA A 151 0.39 10.31 2.15
CA ALA A 151 -1.04 10.27 2.37
C ALA A 151 -1.71 9.27 1.41
N HIS A 152 -2.68 8.51 1.91
CA HIS A 152 -3.50 7.62 1.10
C HIS A 152 -4.89 7.45 1.75
N PRO A 153 -6.00 7.45 0.99
CA PRO A 153 -7.36 7.38 1.56
C PRO A 153 -7.65 6.13 2.40
N LEU A 154 -6.93 5.04 2.12
CA LEU A 154 -7.04 3.77 2.84
C LEU A 154 -6.09 3.64 4.04
N ILE A 155 -5.36 4.70 4.42
CA ILE A 155 -4.44 4.68 5.58
C ILE A 155 -4.98 5.57 6.69
N THR A 156 -5.00 5.05 7.91
CA THR A 156 -5.20 5.80 9.15
C THR A 156 -3.91 5.75 9.97
N PHE A 157 -3.38 6.92 10.33
CA PHE A 157 -2.19 7.04 11.18
C PHE A 157 -2.62 7.27 12.63
N ILE A 158 -1.99 6.54 13.55
CA ILE A 158 -2.17 6.72 14.99
C ILE A 158 -0.80 7.05 15.59
N SER A 159 -0.64 8.27 16.12
CA SER A 159 0.55 8.66 16.88
C SER A 159 0.45 8.15 18.32
N GLY A 160 1.51 7.51 18.82
CA GLY A 160 1.65 7.02 20.20
C GLY A 160 2.35 5.66 20.28
N SER A 161 2.66 5.24 21.51
CA SER A 161 3.20 3.89 21.74
C SER A 161 2.14 2.83 21.41
N SER A 162 2.51 1.78 20.66
CA SER A 162 1.60 0.69 20.30
C SER A 162 1.12 -0.14 21.49
N THR A 163 1.78 0.00 22.64
CA THR A 163 1.41 -0.62 23.92
C THR A 163 0.66 0.31 24.87
N ALA A 164 0.53 1.60 24.54
CA ALA A 164 -0.20 2.54 25.40
C ALA A 164 -1.70 2.18 25.45
N PRO A 165 -2.35 2.15 26.63
CA PRO A 165 -3.74 1.73 26.76
C PRO A 165 -4.73 2.49 25.86
N ASP A 166 -4.53 3.79 25.67
CA ASP A 166 -5.34 4.65 24.80
C ASP A 166 -5.14 4.32 23.31
N VAL A 167 -3.90 4.06 22.88
CA VAL A 167 -3.58 3.63 21.50
C VAL A 167 -4.19 2.27 21.22
N VAL A 168 -4.04 1.31 22.15
CA VAL A 168 -4.65 -0.02 22.04
C VAL A 168 -6.19 0.10 21.97
N ALA A 169 -6.81 0.96 22.76
CA ALA A 169 -8.24 1.20 22.70
C ALA A 169 -8.68 1.76 21.34
N ARG A 170 -7.92 2.70 20.75
CA ARG A 170 -8.18 3.24 19.40
C ARG A 170 -8.04 2.16 18.34
N VAL A 171 -6.98 1.36 18.38
CA VAL A 171 -6.77 0.24 17.45
C VAL A 171 -7.90 -0.80 17.56
N LYS A 172 -8.37 -1.11 18.78
CA LYS A 172 -9.53 -1.98 18.99
C LYS A 172 -10.81 -1.39 18.41
N ALA A 173 -11.02 -0.08 18.53
CA ALA A 173 -12.17 0.60 17.94
C ALA A 173 -12.14 0.52 16.40
N GLU A 174 -10.97 0.71 15.77
CA GLU A 174 -10.78 0.52 14.33
C GLU A 174 -11.06 -0.92 13.89
N ALA A 175 -10.68 -1.90 14.72
CA ALA A 175 -10.90 -3.32 14.46
C ALA A 175 -12.33 -3.80 14.74
N ALA A 176 -13.16 -3.01 15.42
CA ALA A 176 -14.45 -3.46 15.94
C ALA A 176 -15.42 -3.97 14.87
N SER A 177 -15.36 -3.42 13.65
CA SER A 177 -16.19 -3.83 12.52
C SER A 177 -15.49 -4.76 11.52
N ALA A 178 -14.22 -5.11 11.75
CA ALA A 178 -13.45 -5.98 10.87
C ALA A 178 -13.66 -7.44 11.26
N GLN A 179 -13.98 -8.30 10.29
CA GLN A 179 -14.09 -9.75 10.52
C GLN A 179 -12.72 -10.42 10.45
N ARG A 180 -11.83 -9.92 9.60
CA ARG A 180 -10.46 -10.41 9.41
C ARG A 180 -9.48 -9.27 9.59
N VAL A 181 -8.62 -9.42 10.59
CA VAL A 181 -7.54 -8.49 10.88
C VAL A 181 -6.20 -9.17 10.61
N PHE A 182 -5.34 -8.51 9.85
CA PHE A 182 -3.95 -8.90 9.68
C PHE A 182 -3.06 -7.96 10.48
N VAL A 183 -2.30 -8.48 11.44
CA VAL A 183 -1.44 -7.68 12.32
C VAL A 183 0.03 -7.90 11.95
N ILE A 184 0.75 -6.79 11.77
CA ILE A 184 2.19 -6.70 11.51
C ILE A 184 2.82 -5.97 12.70
N LEU A 185 3.54 -6.74 13.53
CA LEU A 185 4.25 -6.23 14.70
C LEU A 185 5.70 -5.90 14.32
N ASP A 186 5.97 -4.63 14.05
CA ASP A 186 7.22 -4.13 13.46
C ASP A 186 7.71 -2.86 14.18
N SER A 187 7.45 -2.80 15.51
CA SER A 187 7.79 -1.67 16.40
C SER A 187 9.14 -1.89 17.11
N ASP A 188 9.27 -1.42 18.36
CA ASP A 188 10.44 -1.68 19.19
C ASP A 188 10.54 -3.16 19.58
N HIS A 189 11.64 -3.79 19.14
CA HIS A 189 11.96 -5.20 19.38
C HIS A 189 12.67 -5.45 20.73
N ARG A 190 12.84 -4.42 21.57
CA ARG A 190 13.37 -4.60 22.92
C ARG A 190 12.37 -5.36 23.79
N ARG A 191 12.89 -6.32 24.57
CA ARG A 191 12.10 -7.18 25.47
C ARG A 191 11.10 -6.40 26.33
N ALA A 192 11.48 -5.24 26.87
CA ALA A 192 10.63 -4.44 27.74
C ALA A 192 9.39 -3.85 27.05
N HIS A 193 9.42 -3.72 25.71
CA HIS A 193 8.29 -3.24 24.92
C HIS A 193 7.34 -4.38 24.50
N VAL A 194 7.82 -5.62 24.44
CA VAL A 194 7.07 -6.78 23.91
C VAL A 194 6.42 -7.64 25.01
N ALA A 195 6.91 -7.57 26.25
CA ALA A 195 6.54 -8.47 27.36
C ALA A 195 5.27 -8.07 28.12
#